data_AF-D3BHZ4-F1
#
_entry.id   AF-D3BHZ4-F1
#
_cell.length_a   1.000
_cell.length_b   1.000
_cell.length_c   1.000
_cell.angle_alpha   90.00
_cell.angle_beta   90.00
_cell.angle_gamma   90.00
#
_symmetry.space_group_name_H-M   'P 1'
#
loop_
_entity.id
_entity.type
_entity.pdbx_description
1 polymer ?
#
loop_
_entity_poly.entity_id
_entity_poly.type
_entity_poly.pdbx_seq_one_letter_code
_entity_poly.pdbx_strand_id
1 'polypeptide(L)'
;MNKCDKHDKDLDLLCSDCKSIICYRCLVAKHRQHNTYHTDDIKQSLLDIDYSVVVVVASSDDEDNNNIIQDRIEWLWSQVNDSVYLIQELSKTENEISDHFKQYYEMLMKEERSLKQPIIDELDQTNQLLDKLIKEIQSLHNIIQSITPTLKSDEHNNDNNNEKNNISTSYEIPILVESIKQSKSFEQFIHNNSNTIFNIQQQNNNEIIEYLNNNNEINKNKKQNNNNSFDSFSKNSISFPDLKSHLYNDNSDTIGFIGQPFSCFIEPFNIYFYGKSYHSRRDRTILVRFNTFLEEFEVLRDDDCEHILPFGLFHDIIEKYSVHYDCKEKQIVRVRYQMFSSTILSENIIVSDVIPKYIGYCFKDDQHLYLYYGDEYSDYFIKVDSYDDIENLATIEELAPIDIENHENKPSIITMFYKYNKIYLFTKDKSYVYSFKRKEWKESHYQTTNVHFISESE
;
A
#
# COMPACT_ATOMS: atom_id res chain seq x y z
N MET A 1 -21.77 -43.64 -62.12
CA MET A 1 -21.90 -44.74 -61.14
C MET A 1 -22.79 -44.21 -60.03
N ASN A 2 -24.00 -44.75 -59.87
CA ASN A 2 -24.96 -44.26 -58.86
C ASN A 2 -25.05 -45.19 -57.65
N LYS A 3 -24.17 -46.20 -57.55
CA LYS A 3 -24.21 -47.21 -56.50
C LYS A 3 -22.93 -47.21 -55.66
N CYS A 4 -23.11 -47.46 -54.37
CA CYS A 4 -22.06 -47.59 -53.38
C CYS A 4 -21.25 -48.87 -53.58
N ASP A 5 -19.94 -48.73 -53.76
CA ASP A 5 -19.00 -49.84 -54.00
C ASP A 5 -19.02 -50.93 -52.92
N LYS A 6 -19.41 -50.59 -51.68
CA LYS A 6 -19.40 -51.52 -50.54
C LYS A 6 -20.73 -52.23 -50.30
N HIS A 7 -21.84 -51.62 -50.70
CA HIS A 7 -23.16 -52.04 -50.28
C HIS A 7 -24.13 -52.32 -51.44
N ASP A 8 -23.72 -51.99 -52.68
CA ASP A 8 -24.57 -52.06 -53.88
C ASP A 8 -25.93 -51.34 -53.68
N LYS A 9 -25.89 -50.18 -53.01
CA LYS A 9 -27.04 -49.30 -52.74
C LYS A 9 -26.84 -47.93 -53.33
N ASP A 10 -27.93 -47.25 -53.63
CA ASP A 10 -27.89 -45.94 -54.28
C ASP A 10 -27.21 -44.87 -53.41
N LEU A 11 -26.47 -43.98 -54.06
CA LEU A 11 -25.67 -42.92 -53.47
C LEU A 11 -26.49 -41.63 -53.41
N ASP A 12 -27.42 -41.56 -52.48
CA ASP A 12 -28.43 -40.49 -52.46
C ASP A 12 -28.23 -39.49 -51.30
N LEU A 13 -27.21 -39.65 -50.46
CA LEU A 13 -26.94 -38.78 -49.30
C LEU A 13 -25.58 -38.10 -49.40
N LEU A 14 -25.51 -36.77 -49.26
CA LEU A 14 -24.24 -36.05 -49.08
C LEU A 14 -23.90 -35.98 -47.59
N CYS A 15 -22.75 -36.51 -47.19
CA CYS A 15 -22.19 -36.26 -45.86
C CYS A 15 -21.31 -35.01 -45.89
N SER A 16 -21.72 -33.95 -45.18
CA SER A 16 -20.99 -32.67 -45.19
C SER A 16 -19.64 -32.77 -44.48
N ASP A 17 -19.55 -33.57 -43.42
CA ASP A 17 -18.32 -33.68 -42.62
C ASP A 17 -17.23 -34.46 -43.38
N CYS A 18 -17.62 -35.45 -44.19
CA CYS A 18 -16.70 -36.22 -45.02
C CYS A 18 -16.56 -35.71 -46.46
N LYS A 19 -17.39 -34.74 -46.86
CA LYS A 19 -17.43 -34.19 -48.22
C LYS A 19 -17.60 -35.27 -49.29
N SER A 20 -18.42 -36.28 -49.00
CA SER A 20 -18.61 -37.46 -49.86
C SER A 20 -20.07 -37.87 -49.96
N ILE A 21 -20.50 -38.31 -51.14
CA ILE A 21 -21.82 -38.90 -51.33
C ILE A 21 -21.79 -40.37 -50.88
N ILE A 22 -22.75 -40.76 -50.06
CA ILE A 22 -22.82 -42.06 -49.39
C ILE A 22 -24.22 -42.67 -49.56
N CYS A 23 -24.34 -43.97 -49.35
CA CYS A 23 -25.64 -44.64 -49.24
C CYS A 23 -26.11 -44.71 -47.77
N TYR A 24 -27.40 -44.99 -47.53
CA TYR A 24 -27.96 -45.09 -46.18
C TYR A 24 -27.23 -46.12 -45.28
N ARG A 25 -26.67 -47.20 -45.84
CA ARG A 25 -25.90 -48.18 -45.06
C ARG A 25 -24.57 -47.62 -44.58
N CYS A 26 -23.91 -46.79 -45.40
CA CYS A 26 -22.73 -46.05 -44.97
C CYS A 26 -23.08 -45.06 -43.86
N LEU A 27 -24.23 -44.37 -43.95
CA LEU A 27 -24.73 -43.46 -42.91
C LEU A 27 -24.77 -44.18 -41.55
N VAL A 28 -25.48 -45.30 -41.47
CA VAL A 28 -25.63 -46.06 -40.22
C VAL A 28 -24.30 -46.66 -39.74
N ALA A 29 -23.47 -47.17 -40.65
CA ALA A 29 -22.25 -47.90 -40.28
C ALA A 29 -21.07 -47.01 -39.88
N LYS A 30 -20.91 -45.84 -40.51
CA LYS A 30 -19.69 -45.01 -40.39
C LYS A 30 -19.91 -43.52 -40.21
N HIS A 31 -21.10 -43.01 -40.51
CA HIS A 31 -21.38 -41.57 -40.50
C HIS A 31 -22.56 -41.20 -39.58
N ARG A 32 -22.85 -42.03 -38.55
CA ARG A 32 -24.07 -41.92 -37.73
C ARG A 32 -24.22 -40.57 -37.00
N GLN A 33 -23.11 -39.88 -36.74
CA GLN A 33 -23.07 -38.57 -36.09
C GLN A 33 -22.72 -37.44 -37.06
N HIS A 34 -22.58 -37.76 -38.34
CA HIS A 34 -22.25 -36.74 -39.32
C HIS A 34 -23.52 -36.07 -39.83
N ASN A 35 -23.40 -34.82 -40.19
CA ASN A 35 -24.44 -34.08 -40.88
C ASN A 35 -24.58 -34.63 -42.30
N THR A 36 -25.78 -35.08 -42.64
CA THR A 36 -26.07 -35.67 -43.95
C THR A 36 -27.36 -35.09 -44.52
N TYR A 37 -27.34 -34.83 -45.83
CA TYR A 37 -28.44 -34.23 -46.57
C TYR A 37 -28.80 -35.12 -47.75
N HIS A 38 -30.08 -35.19 -48.14
CA HIS A 38 -30.45 -35.88 -49.36
C HIS A 38 -29.93 -35.11 -50.57
N THR A 39 -29.40 -35.82 -51.55
CA THR A 39 -28.84 -35.19 -52.75
C THR A 39 -29.90 -34.51 -53.61
N ASP A 40 -31.14 -34.99 -53.57
CA ASP A 40 -32.25 -34.34 -54.28
C ASP A 40 -32.67 -33.03 -53.62
N ASP A 41 -32.68 -32.95 -52.29
CA ASP A 41 -32.96 -31.70 -51.57
C ASP A 41 -31.90 -30.64 -51.91
N ILE A 42 -30.62 -31.04 -51.95
CA ILE A 42 -29.53 -30.16 -52.37
C ILE A 42 -29.68 -29.72 -53.83
N LYS A 43 -30.01 -30.63 -54.75
CA LYS A 43 -30.23 -30.30 -56.15
C LYS A 43 -31.38 -29.31 -56.32
N GLN A 44 -32.47 -29.53 -55.59
CA GLN A 44 -33.63 -28.64 -55.61
C GLN A 44 -33.25 -27.27 -55.08
N SER A 45 -32.60 -27.20 -53.90
CA SER A 45 -32.09 -25.95 -53.34
C SER A 45 -31.10 -25.23 -54.26
N LEU A 46 -30.29 -25.94 -55.05
CA LEU A 46 -29.37 -25.32 -56.03
C LEU A 46 -30.09 -24.78 -57.28
N LEU A 47 -31.18 -25.42 -57.70
CA LEU A 47 -31.99 -24.96 -58.85
C LEU A 47 -32.84 -23.74 -58.49
N ASP A 48 -33.24 -23.63 -57.22
CA ASP A 48 -34.03 -22.52 -56.68
C ASP A 48 -33.17 -21.29 -56.30
N ILE A 49 -31.83 -21.40 -56.36
CA ILE A 49 -30.93 -20.23 -56.27
C ILE A 49 -30.93 -19.54 -57.63
N ASP A 50 -31.88 -18.64 -57.85
CA ASP A 50 -31.79 -17.68 -58.94
C ASP A 50 -30.62 -16.72 -58.66
N TYR A 51 -29.56 -16.82 -59.46
CA TYR A 51 -28.40 -15.91 -59.40
C TYR A 51 -28.74 -14.51 -59.92
N SER A 52 -29.98 -14.29 -60.36
CA SER A 52 -30.49 -12.99 -60.75
C SER A 52 -31.17 -12.29 -59.56
N VAL A 53 -30.76 -11.05 -59.30
CA VAL A 53 -31.43 -10.05 -58.46
C VAL A 53 -31.04 -10.03 -56.97
N VAL A 54 -29.82 -9.50 -56.76
CA VAL A 54 -29.59 -8.47 -55.74
C VAL A 54 -30.43 -7.23 -56.11
N VAL A 55 -31.74 -7.26 -55.87
CA VAL A 55 -32.57 -6.07 -55.65
C VAL A 55 -33.60 -6.47 -54.60
N VAL A 56 -33.44 -5.90 -53.42
CA VAL A 56 -34.40 -5.95 -52.33
C VAL A 56 -35.69 -5.29 -52.82
N VAL A 57 -36.65 -6.07 -53.31
CA VAL A 57 -38.04 -5.64 -53.42
C VAL A 57 -38.85 -6.56 -52.54
N ALA A 58 -39.29 -6.01 -51.41
CA ALA A 58 -40.21 -6.65 -50.50
C ALA A 58 -41.57 -6.79 -51.19
N SER A 59 -41.83 -7.96 -51.77
CA SER A 59 -43.17 -8.39 -52.14
C SER A 59 -43.43 -9.72 -51.46
N SER A 60 -44.29 -9.63 -50.46
CA SER A 60 -45.00 -10.71 -49.79
C SER A 60 -45.75 -11.56 -50.81
N ASP A 61 -45.47 -12.86 -50.84
CA ASP A 61 -46.49 -13.90 -50.77
C ASP A 61 -45.81 -15.23 -50.41
N ASP A 62 -46.40 -15.92 -49.44
CA ASP A 62 -45.93 -17.13 -48.77
C ASP A 62 -45.85 -18.33 -49.73
N GLU A 63 -44.68 -18.59 -50.29
CA GLU A 63 -44.28 -19.93 -50.71
C GLU A 63 -43.07 -20.36 -49.88
N ASP A 64 -43.26 -21.40 -49.06
CA ASP A 64 -42.27 -22.12 -48.24
C ASP A 64 -41.14 -22.75 -49.11
N ASN A 65 -40.40 -21.92 -49.84
CA ASN A 65 -39.16 -22.32 -50.50
C ASN A 65 -38.04 -22.37 -49.46
N ASN A 66 -38.06 -23.46 -48.68
CA ASN A 66 -37.04 -23.82 -47.71
C ASN A 66 -35.70 -24.10 -48.42
N ASN A 67 -34.94 -23.06 -48.73
CA ASN A 67 -33.58 -23.20 -49.21
C ASN A 67 -32.65 -23.50 -48.03
N ILE A 68 -32.59 -24.77 -47.65
CA ILE A 68 -31.82 -25.31 -46.52
C ILE A 68 -30.34 -24.86 -46.57
N ILE A 69 -29.79 -24.64 -47.78
CA ILE A 69 -28.41 -24.18 -47.97
C ILE A 69 -28.29 -22.69 -47.60
N GLN A 70 -29.23 -21.87 -48.04
CA GLN A 70 -29.26 -20.43 -47.71
C GLN A 70 -29.41 -20.22 -46.20
N ASP A 71 -30.36 -20.91 -45.55
CA ASP A 71 -30.56 -20.85 -44.10
C ASP A 71 -29.29 -21.25 -43.34
N ARG A 72 -28.58 -22.28 -43.84
CA ARG A 72 -27.33 -22.73 -43.23
C ARG A 72 -26.21 -21.70 -43.41
N ILE A 73 -26.13 -21.03 -44.57
CA ILE A 73 -25.15 -19.97 -44.82
C ILE A 73 -25.44 -18.77 -43.91
N GLU A 74 -26.70 -18.36 -43.79
CA GLU A 74 -27.11 -17.25 -42.92
C GLU A 74 -26.84 -17.55 -41.44
N TRP A 75 -27.16 -18.76 -40.99
CA TRP A 75 -26.82 -19.21 -39.64
C TRP A 75 -25.30 -19.19 -39.41
N LEU A 76 -24.50 -19.74 -40.34
CA LEU A 76 -23.04 -19.71 -40.25
C LEU A 76 -22.50 -18.28 -40.21
N TRP A 77 -23.07 -17.38 -41.01
CA TRP A 77 -22.71 -15.97 -41.03
C TRP A 77 -23.02 -15.28 -39.71
N SER A 78 -24.19 -15.54 -39.13
CA SER A 78 -24.54 -15.06 -37.79
C SER A 78 -23.54 -15.53 -36.73
N GLN A 79 -23.19 -16.82 -36.73
CA GLN A 79 -22.22 -17.38 -35.78
C GLN A 79 -20.83 -16.76 -35.92
N VAL A 80 -20.41 -16.47 -37.16
CA VAL A 80 -19.14 -15.77 -37.42
C VAL A 80 -19.20 -14.34 -36.86
N ASN A 81 -20.30 -13.60 -37.08
CA ASN A 81 -20.45 -12.25 -36.55
C ASN A 81 -20.46 -12.24 -35.01
N ASP A 82 -21.18 -13.16 -34.38
CA ASP A 82 -21.21 -13.30 -32.91
C ASP A 82 -19.79 -13.57 -32.36
N SER A 83 -19.04 -14.45 -33.04
CA SER A 83 -17.66 -14.77 -32.67
C SER A 83 -16.73 -13.57 -32.84
N VAL A 84 -16.87 -12.78 -33.91
CA VAL A 84 -16.09 -11.56 -34.14
C VAL A 84 -16.39 -10.52 -33.06
N TYR A 85 -17.66 -10.33 -32.71
CA TYR A 85 -18.06 -9.42 -31.63
C TYR A 85 -17.44 -9.85 -30.29
N LEU A 86 -17.51 -11.14 -29.95
CA LEU A 86 -16.89 -11.66 -28.74
C LEU A 86 -15.37 -11.45 -28.72
N ILE A 87 -14.68 -11.67 -29.84
CA ILE A 87 -13.23 -11.41 -29.95
C ILE A 87 -12.92 -9.92 -29.71
N GLN A 88 -13.75 -9.02 -30.23
CA GLN A 88 -13.57 -7.58 -30.04
C GLN A 88 -13.74 -7.18 -28.56
N GLU A 89 -14.78 -7.68 -27.90
CA GLU A 89 -15.00 -7.44 -26.46
C GLU A 89 -13.83 -8.00 -25.62
N LEU A 90 -13.40 -9.24 -25.88
CA LEU A 90 -12.26 -9.84 -25.17
C LEU A 90 -10.96 -9.05 -25.38
N SER A 91 -10.70 -8.60 -26.60
CA SER A 91 -9.51 -7.77 -26.89
C SER A 91 -9.59 -6.40 -26.21
N LYS A 92 -10.78 -5.80 -26.13
CA LYS A 92 -10.99 -4.56 -25.38
C LYS A 92 -10.68 -4.76 -23.89
N THR A 93 -11.22 -5.82 -23.28
CA THR A 93 -10.94 -6.14 -21.86
C THR A 93 -9.45 -6.44 -21.63
N GLU A 94 -8.79 -7.15 -22.53
CA GLU A 94 -7.33 -7.41 -22.45
C GLU A 94 -6.52 -6.11 -22.44
N ASN A 95 -6.89 -5.15 -23.29
CA ASN A 95 -6.24 -3.83 -23.34
C ASN A 95 -6.51 -3.02 -22.06
N GLU A 96 -7.75 -3.02 -21.56
CA GLU A 96 -8.11 -2.34 -20.30
C GLU A 96 -7.31 -2.89 -19.11
N ILE A 97 -7.15 -4.23 -19.02
CA ILE A 97 -6.31 -4.87 -18.00
C ILE A 97 -4.85 -4.39 -18.15
N SER A 98 -4.32 -4.38 -19.37
CA SER A 98 -2.93 -3.98 -19.63
C SER A 98 -2.66 -2.51 -19.26
N ASP A 99 -3.59 -1.61 -19.61
CA ASP A 99 -3.51 -0.19 -19.27
C ASP A 99 -3.56 0.04 -17.76
N HIS A 100 -4.41 -0.72 -17.05
CA HIS A 100 -4.50 -0.65 -15.59
C HIS A 100 -3.18 -1.07 -14.91
N PHE A 101 -2.56 -2.18 -15.36
CA PHE A 101 -1.24 -2.59 -14.85
C PHE A 101 -0.14 -1.59 -15.15
N LYS A 102 -0.20 -0.91 -16.30
CA LYS A 102 0.75 0.15 -16.64
C LYS A 102 0.64 1.35 -15.68
N GLN A 103 -0.58 1.79 -15.38
CA GLN A 103 -0.82 2.85 -14.40
C GLN A 103 -0.30 2.47 -13.01
N TYR A 104 -0.53 1.22 -12.58
CA TYR A 104 0.01 0.70 -11.31
C TYR A 104 1.53 0.77 -11.26
N TYR A 105 2.20 0.32 -12.32
CA TYR A 105 3.66 0.39 -12.42
C TYR A 105 4.17 1.83 -12.33
N GLU A 106 3.54 2.78 -13.05
CA GLU A 106 3.92 4.19 -13.01
C GLU A 106 3.76 4.80 -11.60
N MET A 107 2.70 4.46 -10.89
CA MET A 107 2.46 4.90 -9.51
C MET A 107 3.51 4.32 -8.56
N LEU A 108 3.79 3.01 -8.63
CA LEU A 108 4.81 2.37 -7.80
C LEU A 108 6.19 2.99 -8.01
N MET A 109 6.57 3.26 -9.27
CA MET A 109 7.85 3.91 -9.58
C MET A 109 7.93 5.32 -9.00
N LYS A 110 6.82 6.06 -8.96
CA LYS A 110 6.76 7.39 -8.35
C LYS A 110 6.88 7.31 -6.82
N GLU A 111 6.20 6.36 -6.19
CA GLU A 111 6.26 6.15 -4.74
C GLU A 111 7.66 5.70 -4.30
N GLU A 112 8.25 4.75 -5.02
CA GLU A 112 9.63 4.31 -4.79
C GLU A 112 10.61 5.50 -4.85
N ARG A 113 10.44 6.39 -5.83
CA ARG A 113 11.26 7.60 -5.95
C ARG A 113 11.01 8.55 -4.78
N SER A 114 9.75 8.75 -4.38
CA SER A 114 9.37 9.60 -3.23
C SER A 114 10.05 9.13 -1.94
N LEU A 115 10.06 7.82 -1.69
CA LEU A 115 10.68 7.22 -0.51
C LEU A 115 12.22 7.24 -0.58
N LYS A 116 12.81 7.03 -1.76
CA LYS A 116 14.28 7.03 -1.92
C LYS A 116 14.90 8.42 -1.91
N GLN A 117 14.19 9.43 -2.41
CA GLN A 117 14.74 10.78 -2.54
C GLN A 117 15.26 11.38 -1.21
N PRO A 118 14.52 11.37 -0.08
CA PRO A 118 15.02 11.94 1.17
C PRO A 118 16.25 11.18 1.70
N ILE A 119 16.33 9.86 1.48
CA ILE A 119 17.49 9.05 1.87
C ILE A 119 18.71 9.43 1.03
N ILE A 120 18.52 9.62 -0.28
CA ILE A 120 19.58 10.06 -1.20
C ILE A 120 20.05 11.47 -0.82
N ASP A 121 19.11 12.37 -0.54
CA ASP A 121 19.41 13.75 -0.14
C ASP A 121 20.19 13.80 1.20
N GLU A 122 19.77 13.02 2.20
CA GLU A 122 20.47 12.90 3.48
C GLU A 122 21.86 12.28 3.32
N LEU A 123 21.99 11.25 2.46
CA LEU A 123 23.26 10.62 2.13
C LEU A 123 24.21 11.63 1.48
N ASP A 124 23.74 12.42 0.51
CA ASP A 124 24.53 13.44 -0.16
C ASP A 124 24.94 14.57 0.79
N GLN A 125 24.03 15.02 1.66
CA GLN A 125 24.35 16.01 2.70
C GLN A 125 25.42 15.49 3.66
N THR A 126 25.28 14.23 4.10
CA THR A 126 26.24 13.57 4.99
C THR A 126 27.61 13.40 4.33
N ASN A 127 27.63 13.03 3.05
CA ASN A 127 28.82 12.91 2.22
C ASN A 127 29.56 14.24 2.09
N GLN A 128 28.84 15.33 1.81
CA GLN A 128 29.42 16.67 1.75
C GLN A 128 29.95 17.15 3.10
N LEU A 129 29.27 16.80 4.20
CA LEU A 129 29.74 17.10 5.55
C LEU A 129 31.03 16.34 5.86
N LEU A 130 31.09 15.06 5.52
CA LEU A 130 32.27 14.22 5.71
C LEU A 130 33.48 14.77 4.94
N ASP A 131 33.31 15.15 3.68
CA ASP A 131 34.39 15.77 2.87
C ASP A 131 34.92 17.06 3.51
N LYS A 132 34.04 17.92 4.03
CA LYS A 132 34.45 19.14 4.76
C LYS A 132 35.25 18.83 6.02
N LEU A 133 34.82 17.83 6.81
CA LEU A 133 35.51 17.42 8.04
C LEU A 133 36.90 16.83 7.73
N ILE A 134 37.02 16.00 6.68
CA ILE A 134 38.32 15.46 6.27
C ILE A 134 39.27 16.57 5.80
N LYS A 135 38.78 17.55 5.03
CA LYS A 135 39.58 18.72 4.63
C LYS A 135 40.05 19.55 5.82
N GLU A 136 39.21 19.70 6.83
CA GLU A 136 39.59 20.36 8.09
C GLU A 136 40.67 19.56 8.84
N ILE A 137 40.49 18.24 8.98
CA ILE A 137 41.49 17.35 9.58
C ILE A 137 42.82 17.41 8.84
N GLN A 138 42.81 17.39 7.50
CA GLN A 138 44.01 17.56 6.66
C GLN A 138 44.70 18.89 6.95
N SER A 139 43.94 19.99 6.96
CA SER A 139 44.47 21.33 7.25
C SER A 139 45.12 21.39 8.64
N LEU A 140 44.45 20.89 9.68
CA LEU A 140 44.97 20.86 11.04
C LEU A 140 46.22 19.97 11.16
N HIS A 141 46.20 18.80 10.52
CA HIS A 141 47.34 17.90 10.48
C HIS A 141 48.57 18.57 9.85
N ASN A 142 48.39 19.25 8.72
CA ASN A 142 49.46 20.00 8.06
C ASN A 142 50.00 21.13 8.95
N ILE A 143 49.12 21.86 9.66
CA ILE A 143 49.55 22.88 10.63
C ILE A 143 50.40 22.23 11.72
N ILE A 144 49.93 21.15 12.34
CA ILE A 144 50.66 20.42 13.40
C ILE A 144 52.05 20.00 12.92
N GLN A 145 52.16 19.47 11.71
CA GLN A 145 53.45 19.09 11.14
C GLN A 145 54.36 20.29 10.85
N SER A 146 53.80 21.42 10.42
CA SER A 146 54.58 22.64 10.15
C SER A 146 55.18 23.25 11.42
N ILE A 147 54.48 23.14 12.55
CA ILE A 147 54.92 23.68 13.85
C ILE A 147 55.72 22.68 14.69
N THR A 148 55.63 21.39 14.35
CA THR A 148 56.34 20.29 15.02
C THR A 148 57.43 19.75 14.09
N PRO A 149 58.52 20.51 13.83
CA PRO A 149 59.60 20.08 12.94
C PRO A 149 60.45 18.93 13.51
N THR A 150 60.01 18.28 14.58
CA THR A 150 60.79 17.26 15.28
C THR A 150 60.86 15.97 14.47
N LEU A 151 62.10 15.59 14.17
CA LEU A 151 62.55 14.33 13.59
C LEU A 151 62.35 14.21 12.07
N LYS A 152 63.04 15.08 11.31
CA LYS A 152 63.60 14.59 10.05
C LYS A 152 64.53 13.42 10.39
N SER A 153 64.16 12.21 9.99
CA SER A 153 65.14 11.14 9.89
C SER A 153 66.23 11.62 8.94
N ASP A 154 67.47 11.66 9.44
CA ASP A 154 68.67 11.86 8.63
C ASP A 154 68.81 10.67 7.66
N GLU A 155 68.04 10.65 6.59
CA GLU A 155 68.24 9.73 5.47
C GLU A 155 69.02 10.44 4.37
N HIS A 156 70.32 10.15 4.39
CA HIS A 156 71.27 10.39 3.31
C HIS A 156 70.79 9.79 1.98
N ASN A 157 70.86 10.61 0.92
CA ASN A 157 71.18 10.29 -0.48
C ASN A 157 70.71 8.93 -1.07
N ASN A 158 69.84 8.97 -2.08
CA ASN A 158 70.30 8.89 -3.48
C ASN A 158 69.19 9.08 -4.53
N ASP A 159 69.57 9.82 -5.56
CA ASP A 159 69.21 9.72 -6.98
C ASP A 159 67.75 9.63 -7.46
N ASN A 160 67.33 10.76 -8.06
CA ASN A 160 66.83 10.86 -9.43
C ASN A 160 65.84 9.78 -9.92
N ASN A 161 64.55 10.13 -9.91
CA ASN A 161 63.78 10.27 -11.16
C ASN A 161 62.46 11.02 -10.92
N ASN A 162 62.37 12.22 -11.51
CA ASN A 162 61.19 13.07 -11.53
C ASN A 162 60.17 12.53 -12.55
N GLU A 163 59.27 11.65 -12.13
CA GLU A 163 57.96 11.51 -12.78
C GLU A 163 56.90 12.19 -11.91
N LYS A 164 56.58 13.44 -12.26
CA LYS A 164 55.41 14.17 -11.76
C LYS A 164 54.13 13.50 -12.28
N ASN A 165 53.74 12.41 -11.63
CA ASN A 165 52.38 11.92 -11.74
C ASN A 165 51.51 12.80 -10.82
N ASN A 166 50.81 13.76 -11.44
CA ASN A 166 49.69 14.47 -10.83
C ASN A 166 48.59 13.46 -10.53
N ILE A 167 48.69 12.78 -9.38
CA ILE A 167 47.62 11.95 -8.84
C ILE A 167 46.55 12.92 -8.35
N SER A 168 45.57 13.19 -9.22
CA SER A 168 44.38 13.95 -8.87
C SER A 168 43.63 13.21 -7.77
N THR A 169 43.75 13.69 -6.53
CA THR A 169 43.21 13.09 -5.30
C THR A 169 41.71 13.34 -5.16
N SER A 170 40.93 12.90 -6.14
CA SER A 170 39.48 12.73 -5.94
C SER A 170 39.27 11.38 -5.27
N TYR A 171 39.32 11.35 -3.94
CA TYR A 171 39.02 10.13 -3.19
C TYR A 171 37.51 9.85 -3.29
N GLU A 172 37.14 8.66 -3.75
CA GLU A 172 35.73 8.25 -3.73
C GLU A 172 35.30 8.04 -2.27
N ILE A 173 34.20 8.68 -1.89
CA ILE A 173 33.67 8.67 -0.51
C ILE A 173 33.51 7.25 0.08
N PRO A 174 33.08 6.21 -0.66
CA PRO A 174 33.02 4.85 -0.15
C PRO A 174 34.36 4.33 0.41
N ILE A 175 35.47 4.65 -0.27
CA ILE A 175 36.81 4.21 0.14
C ILE A 175 37.23 4.94 1.42
N LEU A 176 36.88 6.23 1.53
CA LEU A 176 37.14 7.02 2.73
C LEU A 176 36.38 6.48 3.94
N VAL A 177 35.07 6.21 3.78
CA VAL A 177 34.23 5.64 4.84
C VAL A 177 34.80 4.30 5.31
N GLU A 178 35.23 3.44 4.37
CA GLU A 178 35.83 2.15 4.70
C GLU A 178 37.17 2.31 5.43
N SER A 179 38.03 3.24 4.98
CA SER A 179 39.31 3.54 5.62
C SER A 179 39.14 4.06 7.07
N ILE A 180 38.14 4.89 7.31
CA ILE A 180 37.78 5.36 8.67
C ILE A 180 37.30 4.17 9.52
N LYS A 181 36.40 3.32 8.99
CA LYS A 181 35.90 2.14 9.72
C LYS A 181 37.01 1.15 10.11
N GLN A 182 38.00 0.97 9.25
CA GLN A 182 39.12 0.05 9.49
C GLN A 182 40.17 0.63 10.46
N SER A 183 40.17 1.93 10.67
CA SER A 183 41.12 2.62 11.55
C SER A 183 40.60 2.65 12.99
N LYS A 184 41.34 2.06 13.94
CA LYS A 184 40.96 2.02 15.36
C LYS A 184 41.31 3.29 16.11
N SER A 185 42.23 4.09 15.57
CA SER A 185 42.62 5.38 16.12
C SER A 185 42.84 6.40 15.01
N PHE A 186 42.88 7.67 15.41
CA PHE A 186 43.18 8.78 14.50
C PHE A 186 44.58 8.63 13.88
N GLU A 187 45.58 8.26 14.67
CA GLU A 187 46.97 8.06 14.19
C GLU A 187 47.04 6.92 13.18
N GLN A 188 46.30 5.83 13.43
CA GLN A 188 46.20 4.73 12.47
C GLN A 188 45.53 5.20 11.17
N PHE A 189 44.49 6.02 11.26
CA PHE A 189 43.85 6.63 10.10
C PHE A 189 44.82 7.52 9.31
N ILE A 190 45.55 8.42 9.98
CA ILE A 190 46.58 9.24 9.35
C ILE A 190 47.64 8.37 8.66
N HIS A 191 48.14 7.34 9.34
CA HIS A 191 49.19 6.46 8.83
C HIS A 191 48.72 5.65 7.61
N ASN A 192 47.53 5.06 7.68
CA ASN A 192 46.95 4.29 6.58
C ASN A 192 46.69 5.14 5.33
N ASN A 193 46.52 6.45 5.50
CA ASN A 193 46.22 7.39 4.42
C ASN A 193 47.35 8.41 4.19
N SER A 194 48.58 8.13 4.65
CA SER A 194 49.72 9.05 4.56
C SER A 194 50.13 9.35 3.12
N ASN A 195 49.96 8.37 2.23
CA ASN A 195 50.32 8.48 0.81
C ASN A 195 49.16 8.98 -0.06
N THR A 196 47.99 9.20 0.53
CA THR A 196 46.76 9.61 -0.16
C THR A 196 46.24 10.92 0.42
N ILE A 197 45.35 10.84 1.42
CA ILE A 197 44.64 11.96 2.05
C ILE A 197 45.64 12.93 2.70
N PHE A 198 46.71 12.41 3.30
CA PHE A 198 47.68 13.22 4.06
C PHE A 198 49.03 13.35 3.38
N ASN A 199 49.12 13.24 2.05
CA ASN A 199 50.41 13.37 1.36
C ASN A 199 50.90 14.84 1.35
N ILE A 200 51.69 15.20 2.38
CA ILE A 200 52.17 16.56 2.64
C ILE A 200 53.21 17.03 1.61
N GLN A 201 53.88 16.12 0.90
CA GLN A 201 55.00 16.48 0.01
C GLN A 201 54.60 17.33 -1.21
N GLN A 202 53.30 17.54 -1.48
CA GLN A 202 52.83 18.29 -2.65
C GLN A 202 51.93 19.50 -2.36
N GLN A 203 51.55 19.76 -1.10
CA GLN A 203 50.65 20.88 -0.80
C GLN A 203 51.44 22.17 -0.58
N ASN A 204 51.40 23.08 -1.56
CA ASN A 204 51.95 24.43 -1.43
C ASN A 204 51.26 25.15 -0.26
N ASN A 205 52.05 25.64 0.71
CA ASN A 205 51.58 26.37 1.90
C ASN A 205 50.60 27.53 1.62
N ASN A 206 50.52 28.01 0.37
CA ASN A 206 49.63 29.08 -0.04
C ASN A 206 48.14 28.69 -0.06
N GLU A 207 47.79 27.43 -0.37
CA GLU A 207 46.37 26.98 -0.42
C GLU A 207 45.77 26.83 0.99
N ILE A 208 46.58 26.47 1.98
CA ILE A 208 46.17 26.32 3.38
C ILE A 208 45.79 27.70 3.97
N ILE A 209 46.54 28.75 3.63
CA ILE A 209 46.27 30.11 4.08
C ILE A 209 44.96 30.65 3.46
N GLU A 210 44.68 30.30 2.19
CA GLU A 210 43.44 30.70 1.50
C GLU A 210 42.20 30.00 2.08
N TYR A 211 42.29 28.71 2.38
CA TYR A 211 41.20 27.94 2.99
C TYR A 211 40.84 28.45 4.40
N LEU A 212 41.84 28.78 5.24
CA LEU A 212 41.63 29.33 6.58
C LEU A 212 40.98 30.73 6.56
N ASN A 213 41.31 31.54 5.55
CA ASN A 213 40.70 32.86 5.39
C ASN A 213 39.24 32.76 4.94
N ASN A 214 38.89 31.82 4.06
CA ASN A 214 37.50 31.64 3.57
C ASN A 214 36.56 31.03 4.63
N ASN A 215 37.03 30.11 5.48
CA ASN A 215 36.18 29.50 6.52
C ASN A 215 35.79 30.45 7.66
N ASN A 216 36.58 31.52 7.90
CA ASN A 216 36.23 32.56 8.86
C ASN A 216 35.05 33.43 8.41
N GLU A 217 34.78 33.54 7.11
CA GLU A 217 33.59 34.25 6.59
C GLU A 217 32.32 33.39 6.62
N ILE A 218 32.44 32.08 6.33
CA ILE A 218 31.30 31.15 6.30
C ILE A 218 30.65 31.00 7.70
N ASN A 219 31.45 31.07 8.77
CA ASN A 219 30.94 31.01 10.14
C ASN A 219 30.21 32.29 10.60
N LYS A 220 30.37 33.43 9.93
CA LYS A 220 29.57 34.64 10.22
C LYS A 220 28.18 34.61 9.60
N ASN A 221 27.99 33.90 8.48
CA ASN A 221 26.72 33.90 7.73
C ASN A 221 25.72 32.82 8.18
N LYS A 222 26.14 31.81 8.94
CA LYS A 222 25.24 30.75 9.46
C LYS A 222 24.31 31.19 10.60
N LYS A 223 24.46 32.40 11.15
CA LYS A 223 23.60 32.89 12.24
C LYS A 223 22.30 33.56 11.78
N GLN A 224 22.04 33.67 10.48
CA GLN A 224 20.89 34.42 9.95
C GLN A 224 19.88 33.66 9.07
N ASN A 225 20.11 32.40 8.67
CA ASN A 225 19.31 31.78 7.59
C ASN A 225 18.55 30.48 7.88
N ASN A 226 18.36 30.08 9.14
CA ASN A 226 17.55 28.90 9.48
C ASN A 226 16.09 29.26 9.79
N ASN A 227 15.36 29.84 8.83
CA ASN A 227 13.92 30.15 9.00
C ASN A 227 13.11 30.09 7.69
N ASN A 228 13.46 29.23 6.72
CA ASN A 228 12.57 28.95 5.60
C ASN A 228 11.97 27.55 5.73
N SER A 229 10.74 27.55 6.24
CA SER A 229 9.80 26.45 6.35
C SER A 229 9.57 25.76 5.01
N PHE A 230 9.60 24.43 5.05
CA PHE A 230 9.37 23.51 3.95
C PHE A 230 7.86 23.26 3.79
N ASP A 231 7.08 24.31 3.51
CA ASP A 231 5.63 24.21 3.26
C ASP A 231 5.39 24.18 1.75
N SER A 232 5.34 23.00 1.11
CA SER A 232 4.57 22.79 -0.15
C SER A 232 4.67 21.39 -0.75
N PHE A 233 4.36 20.32 0.00
CA PHE A 233 4.08 19.01 -0.63
C PHE A 233 2.96 18.26 0.08
N SER A 234 1.70 18.68 -0.11
CA SER A 234 0.52 17.87 0.29
C SER A 234 -0.71 18.01 -0.61
N LYS A 235 -0.62 18.65 -1.80
CA LYS A 235 -1.83 19.05 -2.55
C LYS A 235 -2.49 17.97 -3.42
N ASN A 236 -2.03 16.72 -3.42
CA ASN A 236 -2.69 15.62 -4.15
C ASN A 236 -3.24 14.51 -3.26
N SER A 237 -3.31 14.70 -1.95
CA SER A 237 -4.14 13.82 -1.10
C SER A 237 -5.60 14.08 -1.43
N ILE A 238 -6.35 13.04 -1.81
CA ILE A 238 -7.82 13.06 -1.76
C ILE A 238 -8.18 13.64 -0.39
N SER A 239 -8.82 14.81 -0.37
CA SER A 239 -9.06 15.47 0.89
C SER A 239 -10.08 14.61 1.65
N PHE A 240 -9.85 14.36 2.95
CA PHE A 240 -10.81 13.65 3.81
C PHE A 240 -12.27 14.16 3.66
N PRO A 241 -12.51 15.47 3.40
CA PRO A 241 -13.82 16.00 3.00
C PRO A 241 -14.45 15.35 1.76
N ASP A 242 -13.68 15.03 0.72
CA ASP A 242 -14.17 14.39 -0.50
C ASP A 242 -14.62 12.96 -0.22
N LEU A 243 -13.84 12.20 0.55
CA LEU A 243 -14.21 10.86 1.00
C LEU A 243 -15.45 10.87 1.91
N LYS A 244 -15.60 11.92 2.74
CA LYS A 244 -16.78 12.14 3.58
C LYS A 244 -18.03 12.42 2.75
N SER A 245 -17.91 12.97 1.55
CA SER A 245 -19.07 13.13 0.68
C SER A 245 -19.56 11.77 0.16
N HIS A 246 -18.64 10.88 -0.22
CA HIS A 246 -18.96 9.51 -0.67
C HIS A 246 -19.55 8.62 0.43
N LEU A 247 -19.10 8.77 1.67
CA LEU A 247 -19.63 8.00 2.82
C LEU A 247 -21.00 8.48 3.32
N TYR A 248 -21.45 9.69 2.94
CA TYR A 248 -22.65 10.32 3.50
C TYR A 248 -23.72 10.69 2.45
N ASN A 249 -23.33 10.86 1.18
CA ASN A 249 -24.26 11.02 0.05
C ASN A 249 -24.25 9.75 -0.79
N ASP A 250 -25.27 8.90 -0.67
CA ASP A 250 -26.27 8.79 -1.73
C ASP A 250 -27.37 7.79 -1.36
N ASN A 251 -28.51 7.91 -2.05
CA ASN A 251 -29.68 7.03 -2.01
C ASN A 251 -29.41 5.59 -2.50
N SER A 252 -28.18 5.09 -2.32
CA SER A 252 -27.75 3.75 -2.69
C SER A 252 -27.67 2.91 -1.40
N ASP A 253 -28.20 1.70 -1.44
CA ASP A 253 -28.22 0.75 -0.31
C ASP A 253 -26.81 0.30 0.16
N THR A 254 -25.74 0.95 -0.30
CA THR A 254 -24.40 0.39 -0.44
C THR A 254 -23.38 1.00 0.51
N ILE A 255 -23.66 1.04 1.83
CA ILE A 255 -22.73 1.37 2.94
C ILE A 255 -22.81 2.83 3.43
N GLY A 256 -23.64 3.07 4.44
CA GLY A 256 -23.66 4.34 5.19
C GLY A 256 -23.38 4.12 6.68
N PHE A 257 -22.53 4.95 7.29
CA PHE A 257 -22.27 4.91 8.73
C PHE A 257 -23.29 5.72 9.53
N ILE A 258 -23.63 5.25 10.74
CA ILE A 258 -24.36 6.01 11.74
C ILE A 258 -23.38 7.02 12.37
N GLY A 259 -23.21 8.17 11.72
CA GLY A 259 -22.25 9.19 12.14
C GLY A 259 -20.82 8.92 11.69
N GLN A 260 -19.84 9.45 12.42
CA GLN A 260 -18.42 9.27 12.10
C GLN A 260 -17.96 7.85 12.45
N PRO A 261 -17.18 7.17 11.59
CA PRO A 261 -16.51 5.92 11.96
C PRO A 261 -15.73 6.08 13.26
N PHE A 262 -15.77 5.08 14.14
CA PHE A 262 -15.11 5.15 15.46
C PHE A 262 -13.59 5.12 15.32
N SER A 263 -13.08 4.39 14.34
CA SER A 263 -11.67 4.32 14.02
C SER A 263 -11.48 4.42 12.51
N CYS A 264 -10.42 5.13 12.12
CA CYS A 264 -9.89 5.14 10.76
C CYS A 264 -8.45 4.66 10.82
N PHE A 265 -8.08 3.74 9.92
CA PHE A 265 -6.71 3.27 9.78
C PHE A 265 -6.30 3.35 8.31
N ILE A 266 -5.11 3.88 8.02
CA ILE A 266 -4.61 4.11 6.66
C ILE A 266 -3.43 3.18 6.41
N GLU A 267 -3.60 2.26 5.47
CA GLU A 267 -2.52 1.53 4.79
C GLU A 267 -2.21 2.23 3.45
N PRO A 268 -1.05 1.95 2.83
CA PRO A 268 -0.71 2.52 1.52
C PRO A 268 -1.81 2.35 0.45
N PHE A 269 -2.60 1.28 0.53
CA PHE A 269 -3.62 0.94 -0.46
C PHE A 269 -5.05 0.88 0.09
N ASN A 270 -5.26 1.10 1.39
CA ASN A 270 -6.54 0.85 2.02
C ASN A 270 -6.81 1.83 3.16
N ILE A 271 -8.03 2.34 3.23
CA ILE A 271 -8.52 3.10 4.39
C ILE A 271 -9.63 2.29 5.05
N TYR A 272 -9.41 1.88 6.30
CA TYR A 272 -10.38 1.09 7.05
C TYR A 272 -11.26 2.01 7.88
N PHE A 273 -12.56 1.77 7.83
CA PHE A 273 -13.58 2.41 8.61
C PHE A 273 -14.28 1.36 9.46
N TYR A 274 -14.27 1.56 10.78
CA TYR A 274 -14.99 0.67 11.68
C TYR A 274 -16.09 1.43 12.39
N GLY A 275 -17.33 0.96 12.28
CA GLY A 275 -18.47 1.66 12.87
C GLY A 275 -19.81 0.99 12.70
N LYS A 276 -20.86 1.72 13.07
CA LYS A 276 -22.25 1.26 12.93
C LYS A 276 -22.82 1.67 11.58
N SER A 277 -23.68 0.86 10.97
CA SER A 277 -24.34 1.14 9.68
C SER A 277 -25.85 1.14 9.77
N TYR A 278 -26.48 1.98 8.94
CA TYR A 278 -27.92 1.96 8.65
C TYR A 278 -28.26 0.95 7.54
N HIS A 279 -27.85 -0.31 7.65
CA HIS A 279 -28.33 -1.32 6.70
C HIS A 279 -29.51 -2.06 7.34
N SER A 280 -30.72 -1.86 6.80
CA SER A 280 -31.96 -2.61 7.14
C SER A 280 -32.54 -2.45 8.57
N ARG A 281 -33.18 -1.32 8.91
CA ARG A 281 -33.96 -1.08 10.18
C ARG A 281 -33.28 -1.43 11.52
N ARG A 282 -32.04 -1.93 11.54
CA ARG A 282 -31.27 -2.40 12.69
C ARG A 282 -29.84 -1.88 12.59
N ASP A 283 -29.23 -1.61 13.74
CA ASP A 283 -27.89 -1.05 13.83
C ASP A 283 -26.84 -2.17 13.67
N ARG A 284 -26.26 -2.31 12.48
CA ARG A 284 -25.21 -3.31 12.23
C ARG A 284 -23.83 -2.76 12.53
N THR A 285 -22.94 -3.60 13.04
CA THR A 285 -21.51 -3.24 13.12
C THR A 285 -20.84 -3.65 11.83
N ILE A 286 -20.33 -2.66 11.11
CA ILE A 286 -19.63 -2.85 9.85
C ILE A 286 -18.14 -2.50 10.00
N LEU A 287 -17.30 -3.37 9.47
CA LEU A 287 -15.92 -3.04 9.13
C LEU A 287 -15.85 -2.89 7.63
N VAL A 288 -15.54 -1.70 7.16
CA VAL A 288 -15.44 -1.38 5.74
C VAL A 288 -14.03 -0.98 5.44
N ARG A 289 -13.55 -1.35 4.27
CA ARG A 289 -12.26 -0.91 3.74
C ARG A 289 -12.51 -0.18 2.43
N PHE A 290 -12.09 1.06 2.33
CA PHE A 290 -11.94 1.74 1.06
C PHE A 290 -10.61 1.34 0.46
N ASN A 291 -10.67 0.59 -0.63
CA ASN A 291 -9.50 0.24 -1.42
C ASN A 291 -9.12 1.48 -2.23
N THR A 292 -8.03 2.17 -1.84
CA THR A 292 -7.63 3.42 -2.50
C THR A 292 -7.14 3.20 -3.93
N PHE A 293 -6.86 1.95 -4.30
CA PHE A 293 -6.44 1.57 -5.64
C PHE A 293 -7.62 1.33 -6.57
N LEU A 294 -8.65 0.60 -6.12
CA LEU A 294 -9.86 0.37 -6.90
C LEU A 294 -10.88 1.51 -6.78
N GLU A 295 -10.67 2.43 -5.83
CA GLU A 295 -11.66 3.45 -5.42
C GLU A 295 -13.01 2.84 -5.01
N GLU A 296 -12.98 1.61 -4.48
CA GLU A 296 -14.15 0.83 -4.10
C GLU A 296 -14.19 0.56 -2.60
N PHE A 297 -15.40 0.51 -2.04
CA PHE A 297 -15.62 0.08 -0.68
C PHE A 297 -15.86 -1.44 -0.63
N GLU A 298 -15.12 -2.11 0.24
CA GLU A 298 -15.26 -3.53 0.54
C GLU A 298 -15.77 -3.70 1.97
N VAL A 299 -16.87 -4.41 2.14
CA VAL A 299 -17.37 -4.78 3.48
C VAL A 299 -16.58 -5.99 3.97
N LEU A 300 -15.74 -5.80 4.98
CA LEU A 300 -14.92 -6.85 5.57
C LEU A 300 -15.63 -7.60 6.70
N ARG A 301 -16.55 -6.95 7.39
CA ARG A 301 -17.36 -7.57 8.43
C ARG A 301 -18.74 -6.93 8.40
N ASP A 302 -19.78 -7.75 8.30
CA ASP A 302 -21.17 -7.34 8.42
C ASP A 302 -21.82 -8.23 9.48
N ASP A 303 -21.68 -7.82 10.74
CA ASP A 303 -22.28 -8.54 11.85
C ASP A 303 -23.63 -7.91 12.18
N ASP A 304 -24.67 -8.73 12.17
CA ASP A 304 -26.02 -8.43 12.71
C ASP A 304 -25.99 -8.31 14.26
N CYS A 305 -24.93 -7.74 14.82
CA CYS A 305 -24.66 -7.67 16.24
C CYS A 305 -24.79 -6.22 16.72
N GLU A 306 -26.03 -5.82 17.04
CA GLU A 306 -26.34 -4.51 17.66
C GLU A 306 -25.51 -4.28 18.95
N HIS A 307 -25.16 -5.36 19.64
CA HIS A 307 -24.40 -5.36 20.90
C HIS A 307 -22.88 -5.17 20.75
N ILE A 308 -22.34 -5.26 19.53
CA ILE A 308 -20.91 -5.04 19.31
C ILE A 308 -20.66 -3.53 19.15
N LEU A 309 -19.82 -2.96 20.01
CA LEU A 309 -19.30 -1.62 19.87
C LEU A 309 -17.87 -1.66 19.28
N PRO A 310 -17.70 -1.31 18.00
CA PRO A 310 -16.39 -1.18 17.39
C PRO A 310 -15.62 -0.01 18.00
N PHE A 311 -14.33 -0.20 18.33
CA PHE A 311 -13.51 0.96 18.69
C PHE A 311 -12.06 0.90 18.24
N GLY A 312 -11.43 -0.26 18.03
CA GLY A 312 -10.01 -0.30 17.62
C GLY A 312 -9.77 -1.00 16.29
N LEU A 313 -8.84 -0.47 15.48
CA LEU A 313 -8.24 -1.15 14.32
C LEU A 313 -6.74 -0.91 14.28
N PHE A 314 -5.97 -1.97 14.05
CA PHE A 314 -4.52 -1.92 13.89
C PHE A 314 -4.02 -3.10 13.08
N HIS A 315 -2.75 -3.07 12.71
CA HIS A 315 -2.09 -4.16 12.01
C HIS A 315 -0.71 -4.41 12.59
N ASP A 316 -0.25 -5.64 12.44
CA ASP A 316 1.16 -6.03 12.40
C ASP A 316 1.59 -6.10 10.92
N ILE A 317 2.87 -6.33 10.63
CA ILE A 317 3.44 -6.45 9.28
C ILE A 317 2.66 -7.45 8.41
N ILE A 318 2.10 -8.50 9.03
CA ILE A 318 1.48 -9.62 8.33
C ILE A 318 -0.04 -9.68 8.59
N GLU A 319 -0.54 -9.05 9.65
CA GLU A 319 -1.86 -9.38 10.20
C GLU A 319 -2.66 -8.16 10.61
N LYS A 320 -3.98 -8.26 10.55
CA LYS A 320 -4.88 -7.18 10.93
C LYS A 320 -5.64 -7.57 12.18
N TYR A 321 -5.90 -6.58 13.00
CA TYR A 321 -6.57 -6.74 14.27
C TYR A 321 -7.67 -5.70 14.39
N SER A 322 -8.85 -6.13 14.87
CA SER A 322 -9.87 -5.22 15.38
C SER A 322 -10.07 -5.46 16.86
N VAL A 323 -10.54 -4.42 17.55
CA VAL A 323 -10.95 -4.50 18.95
C VAL A 323 -12.35 -3.95 19.05
N HIS A 324 -13.20 -4.68 19.75
CA HIS A 324 -14.57 -4.27 20.00
C HIS A 324 -15.00 -4.65 21.41
N TYR A 325 -16.07 -4.00 21.88
CA TYR A 325 -16.72 -4.34 23.13
C TYR A 325 -18.05 -5.01 22.82
N ASP A 326 -18.22 -6.24 23.26
CA ASP A 326 -19.49 -6.96 23.25
C ASP A 326 -20.28 -6.58 24.50
N CYS A 327 -21.33 -5.76 24.35
CA CYS A 327 -22.14 -5.30 25.48
C CYS A 327 -23.11 -6.36 26.04
N LYS A 328 -23.37 -7.43 25.28
CA LYS A 328 -24.22 -8.55 25.69
C LYS A 328 -23.44 -9.49 26.59
N GLU A 329 -22.24 -9.87 26.16
CA GLU A 329 -21.34 -10.77 26.90
C GLU A 329 -20.42 -10.01 27.87
N LYS A 330 -20.44 -8.67 27.83
CA LYS A 330 -19.64 -7.78 28.70
C LYS A 330 -18.14 -8.03 28.58
N GLN A 331 -17.68 -8.14 27.34
CA GLN A 331 -16.31 -8.54 27.00
C GLN A 331 -15.67 -7.56 26.04
N ILE A 332 -14.37 -7.29 26.23
CA ILE A 332 -13.54 -6.65 25.21
C ILE A 332 -12.83 -7.74 24.43
N VAL A 333 -13.04 -7.79 23.13
CA VAL A 333 -12.59 -8.87 22.24
C VAL A 333 -11.64 -8.31 21.19
N ARG A 334 -10.51 -8.99 21.01
CA ARG A 334 -9.59 -8.82 19.89
C ARG A 334 -9.93 -9.82 18.80
N VAL A 335 -10.06 -9.35 17.56
CA VAL A 335 -10.29 -10.22 16.40
C VAL A 335 -9.11 -10.09 15.46
N ARG A 336 -8.49 -11.22 15.11
CA ARG A 336 -7.39 -11.32 14.16
C ARG A 336 -7.94 -11.74 12.81
N TYR A 337 -7.52 -11.04 11.76
CA TYR A 337 -7.92 -11.31 10.39
C TYR A 337 -6.74 -11.80 9.55
N GLN A 338 -7.04 -12.63 8.56
CA GLN A 338 -6.08 -13.01 7.54
C GLN A 338 -5.68 -11.79 6.70
N MET A 339 -4.39 -11.70 6.35
CA MET A 339 -3.87 -10.63 5.50
C MET A 339 -4.70 -10.49 4.21
N PHE A 340 -5.07 -9.25 3.87
CA PHE A 340 -5.89 -8.91 2.69
C PHE A 340 -7.26 -9.62 2.59
N SER A 341 -7.76 -10.20 3.69
CA SER A 341 -9.04 -10.90 3.71
C SER A 341 -9.90 -10.42 4.88
N SER A 342 -11.20 -10.64 4.76
CA SER A 342 -12.19 -10.55 5.84
C SER A 342 -12.22 -11.78 6.74
N THR A 343 -11.48 -12.84 6.38
CA THR A 343 -11.51 -14.11 7.12
C THR A 343 -10.95 -13.91 8.53
N ILE A 344 -11.80 -14.17 9.53
CA ILE A 344 -11.41 -14.18 10.93
C ILE A 344 -10.55 -15.42 11.19
N LEU A 345 -9.33 -15.21 11.69
CA LEU A 345 -8.40 -16.27 12.11
C LEU A 345 -8.62 -16.67 13.56
N SER A 346 -8.82 -15.69 14.44
CA SER A 346 -9.07 -15.93 15.87
C SER A 346 -9.83 -14.79 16.52
N GLU A 347 -10.58 -15.10 17.57
CA GLU A 347 -11.21 -14.15 18.48
C GLU A 347 -10.72 -14.42 19.89
N ASN A 348 -10.13 -13.42 20.53
CA ASN A 348 -9.54 -13.54 21.85
C ASN A 348 -10.18 -12.53 22.81
N ILE A 349 -10.69 -13.02 23.93
CA ILE A 349 -11.26 -12.19 24.99
C ILE A 349 -10.11 -11.55 25.77
N ILE A 350 -9.98 -10.23 25.70
CA ILE A 350 -8.97 -9.45 26.42
C ILE A 350 -9.45 -9.19 27.85
N VAL A 351 -10.70 -8.76 27.99
CA VAL A 351 -11.32 -8.40 29.27
C VAL A 351 -12.71 -9.02 29.32
N SER A 352 -13.08 -9.57 30.47
CA SER A 352 -14.40 -10.17 30.70
C SER A 352 -15.08 -9.53 31.91
N ASP A 353 -16.41 -9.67 31.97
CA ASP A 353 -17.25 -9.20 33.07
C ASP A 353 -17.13 -7.68 33.35
N VAL A 354 -16.92 -6.88 32.31
CA VAL A 354 -16.76 -5.42 32.42
C VAL A 354 -17.91 -4.66 31.74
N ILE A 355 -18.38 -3.59 32.38
CA ILE A 355 -19.32 -2.63 31.78
C ILE A 355 -18.63 -1.27 31.76
N PRO A 356 -17.78 -1.00 30.76
CA PRO A 356 -17.04 0.24 30.71
C PRO A 356 -18.02 1.40 30.50
N LYS A 357 -17.77 2.50 31.22
CA LYS A 357 -18.38 3.81 30.95
C LYS A 357 -17.62 4.56 29.87
N TYR A 358 -16.35 4.20 29.67
CA TYR A 358 -15.51 4.79 28.65
C TYR A 358 -14.39 3.83 28.23
N ILE A 359 -13.90 4.01 27.00
CA ILE A 359 -12.80 3.23 26.43
C ILE A 359 -11.92 4.15 25.59
N GLY A 360 -10.62 4.13 25.83
CA GLY A 360 -9.59 4.73 25.01
C GLY A 360 -8.57 3.69 24.57
N TYR A 361 -8.08 3.82 23.35
CA TYR A 361 -7.10 2.88 22.79
C TYR A 361 -6.04 3.62 21.98
N CYS A 362 -4.81 3.08 21.95
CA CYS A 362 -3.77 3.52 21.02
C CYS A 362 -2.79 2.39 20.74
N PHE A 363 -1.98 2.55 19.69
CA PHE A 363 -1.01 1.55 19.26
C PHE A 363 0.42 2.07 19.38
N LYS A 364 1.37 1.16 19.65
CA LYS A 364 2.81 1.40 19.59
C LYS A 364 3.46 0.32 18.74
N ASP A 365 4.22 0.76 17.74
CA ASP A 365 5.14 -0.06 16.94
C ASP A 365 4.46 -1.32 16.36
N ASP A 366 3.20 -1.20 15.91
CA ASP A 366 2.37 -2.24 15.27
C ASP A 366 2.09 -3.52 16.10
N GLN A 367 2.75 -3.66 17.25
CA GLN A 367 2.72 -4.90 18.06
C GLN A 367 1.99 -4.74 19.39
N HIS A 368 1.77 -3.52 19.85
CA HIS A 368 1.25 -3.28 21.19
C HIS A 368 0.00 -2.40 21.14
N LEU A 369 -1.11 -2.98 21.57
CA LEU A 369 -2.35 -2.27 21.87
C LEU A 369 -2.33 -1.83 23.33
N TYR A 370 -2.59 -0.55 23.57
CA TYR A 370 -2.84 -0.02 24.90
C TYR A 370 -4.32 0.28 25.03
N LEU A 371 -4.94 -0.15 26.11
CA LEU A 371 -6.35 0.08 26.43
C LEU A 371 -6.46 0.76 27.79
N TYR A 372 -7.11 1.92 27.81
CA TYR A 372 -7.51 2.61 29.03
C TYR A 372 -9.03 2.60 29.09
N TYR A 373 -9.62 1.94 30.08
CA TYR A 373 -11.06 1.84 30.24
C TYR A 373 -11.43 1.91 31.72
N GLY A 374 -12.67 2.25 32.02
CA GLY A 374 -13.12 2.30 33.41
C GLY A 374 -14.63 2.19 33.53
N ASP A 375 -15.07 1.81 34.73
CA ASP A 375 -16.47 1.74 35.14
C ASP A 375 -16.80 2.87 36.13
N GLU A 376 -17.86 2.71 36.94
CA GLU A 376 -18.26 3.73 37.93
C GLU A 376 -17.31 3.83 39.13
N TYR A 377 -16.46 2.81 39.34
CA TYR A 377 -15.69 2.62 40.57
C TYR A 377 -14.20 2.49 40.32
N SER A 378 -13.77 2.13 39.12
CA SER A 378 -12.38 1.78 38.84
C SER A 378 -11.97 2.06 37.40
N ASP A 379 -10.71 2.47 37.27
CA ASP A 379 -10.00 2.61 36.01
C ASP A 379 -9.05 1.43 35.82
N TYR A 380 -8.80 1.08 34.58
CA TYR A 380 -7.93 -0.01 34.16
C TYR A 380 -7.07 0.46 33.00
N PHE A 381 -5.77 0.19 33.07
CA PHE A 381 -4.84 0.46 31.99
C PHE A 381 -4.05 -0.81 31.68
N ILE A 382 -4.25 -1.35 30.49
CA ILE A 382 -3.60 -2.60 30.08
C ILE A 382 -2.85 -2.42 28.77
N LYS A 383 -1.80 -3.22 28.61
CA LYS A 383 -1.08 -3.42 27.37
C LYS A 383 -1.31 -4.85 26.92
N VAL A 384 -1.66 -5.01 25.66
CA VAL A 384 -1.87 -6.29 24.98
C VAL A 384 -0.85 -6.37 23.86
N ASP A 385 0.00 -7.40 23.87
CA ASP A 385 0.95 -7.63 22.77
C ASP A 385 0.36 -8.51 21.66
N SER A 386 1.13 -8.78 20.61
CA SER A 386 0.69 -9.62 19.48
C SER A 386 0.35 -11.06 19.88
N TYR A 387 0.87 -11.56 21.01
CA TYR A 387 0.64 -12.93 21.51
C TYR A 387 -0.53 -13.04 22.50
N ASP A 388 -1.32 -11.97 22.66
CA ASP A 388 -2.40 -11.86 23.65
C ASP A 388 -1.89 -11.83 25.11
N ASP A 389 -0.60 -11.58 25.35
CA ASP A 389 -0.13 -11.39 26.72
C ASP A 389 -0.59 -10.02 27.23
N ILE A 390 -1.23 -10.04 28.41
CA ILE A 390 -1.82 -8.86 29.03
C ILE A 390 -0.94 -8.40 30.19
N GLU A 391 -0.41 -7.18 30.08
CA GLU A 391 0.32 -6.48 31.14
C GLU A 391 -0.56 -5.37 31.75
N ASN A 392 -0.87 -5.49 33.04
CA ASN A 392 -1.53 -4.42 33.79
C ASN A 392 -0.54 -3.29 34.08
N LEU A 393 -0.92 -2.07 33.74
CA LEU A 393 -0.14 -0.85 33.91
C LEU A 393 -0.74 0.04 34.99
N ALA A 394 0.03 1.02 35.48
CA ALA A 394 -0.46 1.97 36.46
C ALA A 394 -1.58 2.84 35.88
N THR A 395 -2.63 3.08 36.65
CA THR A 395 -3.78 3.91 36.31
C THR A 395 -3.61 5.33 36.85
N ILE A 396 -4.55 6.23 36.53
CA ILE A 396 -4.58 7.58 37.11
C ILE A 396 -5.03 7.47 38.58
N GLU A 397 -4.33 8.14 39.51
CA GLU A 397 -4.63 8.03 40.96
C GLU A 397 -6.04 8.50 41.33
N GLU A 398 -6.58 9.47 40.59
CA GLU A 398 -7.97 9.91 40.66
C GLU A 398 -8.68 9.39 39.40
N LEU A 399 -9.87 8.78 39.55
CA LEU A 399 -10.69 8.33 38.43
C LEU A 399 -10.75 9.43 37.36
N ALA A 400 -10.48 9.07 36.11
CA ALA A 400 -10.50 10.02 35.01
C ALA A 400 -11.85 10.77 35.00
N PRO A 401 -11.88 12.11 35.15
CA PRO A 401 -13.12 12.87 35.21
C PRO A 401 -13.76 12.83 33.83
N ILE A 402 -14.78 12.00 33.70
CA ILE A 402 -15.51 11.81 32.46
C ILE A 402 -16.95 12.18 32.74
N ASP A 403 -17.44 13.15 31.99
CA ASP A 403 -18.81 13.63 32.09
C ASP A 403 -19.70 12.58 31.43
N ILE A 404 -20.22 11.66 32.24
CA ILE A 404 -21.13 10.60 31.80
C ILE A 404 -22.52 11.23 31.71
N GLU A 405 -22.76 12.00 30.65
CA GLU A 405 -24.14 12.32 30.28
C GLU A 405 -24.83 10.99 29.92
N ASN A 406 -25.81 10.59 30.74
CA ASN A 406 -26.47 9.28 30.79
C ASN A 406 -27.10 8.84 29.46
N HIS A 407 -26.28 8.40 28.52
CA HIS A 407 -26.74 7.81 27.27
C HIS A 407 -26.52 6.28 27.32
N GLU A 408 -27.61 5.57 27.60
CA GLU A 408 -27.88 4.18 27.17
C GLU A 408 -26.70 3.19 27.23
N ASN A 409 -26.11 2.92 28.40
CA ASN A 409 -25.17 1.79 28.63
C ASN A 409 -24.02 1.62 27.60
N LYS A 410 -23.72 2.64 26.79
CA LYS A 410 -22.70 2.61 25.75
C LYS A 410 -21.48 3.37 26.28
N PRO A 411 -20.28 2.76 26.28
CA PRO A 411 -19.10 3.47 26.71
C PRO A 411 -18.79 4.64 25.78
N SER A 412 -18.39 5.77 26.37
CA SER A 412 -17.82 6.90 25.64
C SER A 412 -16.43 6.55 25.12
N ILE A 413 -16.16 6.80 23.83
CA ILE A 413 -14.81 6.64 23.30
C ILE A 413 -14.00 7.89 23.62
N ILE A 414 -12.90 7.71 24.35
CA ILE A 414 -11.97 8.79 24.71
C ILE A 414 -10.71 8.72 23.85
N THR A 415 -10.16 9.88 23.51
CA THR A 415 -9.00 9.96 22.62
C THR A 415 -7.73 9.57 23.36
N MET A 416 -7.00 8.60 22.81
CA MET A 416 -5.67 8.22 23.29
C MET A 416 -4.70 8.13 22.11
N PHE A 417 -3.46 8.60 22.29
CA PHE A 417 -2.41 8.42 21.28
C PHE A 417 -1.03 8.23 21.91
N TYR A 418 -0.13 7.59 21.17
CA TYR A 418 1.25 7.35 21.57
C TYR A 418 2.19 8.33 20.87
N LYS A 419 3.09 8.98 21.62
CA LYS A 419 4.15 9.85 21.06
C LYS A 419 5.36 9.94 21.98
N TYR A 420 6.57 9.91 21.41
CA TYR A 420 7.85 10.06 22.13
C TYR A 420 7.99 9.14 23.36
N ASN A 421 7.60 7.87 23.22
CA ASN A 421 7.61 6.90 24.32
C ASN A 421 6.81 7.40 25.54
N LYS A 422 5.63 7.98 25.25
CA LYS A 422 4.60 8.37 26.20
C LYS A 422 3.22 8.11 25.57
N ILE A 423 2.21 7.91 26.40
CA ILE A 423 0.82 7.83 25.96
C ILE A 423 0.09 9.03 26.50
N TYR A 424 -0.70 9.69 25.67
CA TYR A 424 -1.52 10.82 26.04
C TYR A 424 -2.98 10.39 26.01
N LEU A 425 -3.72 10.70 27.08
CA LEU A 425 -5.14 10.43 27.23
C LEU A 425 -5.87 11.76 27.37
N PHE A 426 -6.91 11.97 26.57
CA PHE A 426 -7.69 13.20 26.58
C PHE A 426 -9.10 12.91 27.06
N THR A 427 -9.44 13.50 28.20
CA THR A 427 -10.81 13.56 28.72
C THR A 427 -11.44 14.89 28.32
N LYS A 428 -12.73 15.09 28.64
CA LYS A 428 -13.41 16.36 28.35
C LYS A 428 -12.67 17.57 28.94
N ASP A 429 -12.25 17.44 30.21
CA ASP A 429 -11.75 18.58 31.00
C ASP A 429 -10.23 18.58 31.20
N LYS A 430 -9.59 17.41 31.15
CA LYS A 430 -8.17 17.24 31.45
C LYS A 430 -7.47 16.37 30.41
N SER A 431 -6.16 16.55 30.27
CA SER A 431 -5.32 15.56 29.59
C SER A 431 -4.32 14.95 30.55
N TYR A 432 -3.96 13.71 30.27
CA TYR A 432 -3.02 12.94 31.05
C TYR A 432 -1.92 12.40 30.15
N VAL A 433 -0.73 12.22 30.70
CA VAL A 433 0.40 11.61 30.01
C VAL A 433 1.01 10.50 30.86
N TYR A 434 1.06 9.30 30.30
CA TYR A 434 1.75 8.15 30.86
C TYR A 434 3.20 8.14 30.39
N SER A 435 4.15 8.10 31.33
CA SER A 435 5.57 7.98 31.00
C SER A 435 6.06 6.55 31.19
N PHE A 436 6.43 5.85 30.11
CA PHE A 436 7.00 4.51 30.21
C PHE A 436 8.27 4.43 31.07
N LYS A 437 9.08 5.50 31.08
CA LYS A 437 10.29 5.58 31.91
C LYS A 437 9.98 5.60 33.40
N ARG A 438 8.89 6.25 33.79
CA ARG A 438 8.51 6.44 35.20
C ARG A 438 7.37 5.51 35.65
N LYS A 439 6.68 4.86 34.72
CA LYS A 439 5.50 4.01 34.93
C LYS A 439 4.41 4.71 35.75
N GLU A 440 4.18 5.99 35.46
CA GLU A 440 3.21 6.83 36.16
C GLU A 440 2.43 7.69 35.16
N TRP A 441 1.18 8.02 35.50
CA TRP A 441 0.40 9.06 34.86
C TRP A 441 0.65 10.41 35.52
N LYS A 442 0.64 11.48 34.71
CA LYS A 442 0.66 12.87 35.18
C LYS A 442 -0.32 13.70 34.37
N GLU A 443 -0.87 14.73 34.98
CA GLU A 443 -1.62 15.73 34.22
C GLU A 443 -0.71 16.36 33.16
N SER A 444 -1.22 16.43 31.94
CA SER A 444 -0.53 16.97 30.79
C SER A 444 -0.98 18.42 30.56
N HIS A 445 -0.06 19.24 30.06
CA HIS A 445 -0.33 20.64 29.73
C HIS A 445 -1.10 20.81 28.41
N TYR A 446 -1.29 19.72 27.64
CA TYR A 446 -2.09 19.75 26.43
C TYR A 446 -3.58 19.88 26.77
N GLN A 447 -4.33 20.63 25.95
CA GLN A 447 -5.78 20.71 26.04
C GLN A 447 -6.41 19.85 24.94
N THR A 448 -7.65 19.38 25.13
CA THR A 448 -8.42 18.61 24.15
C THR A 448 -8.55 19.30 22.81
N THR A 449 -8.65 20.63 22.80
CA THR A 449 -8.64 21.46 21.59
C THR A 449 -7.34 21.38 20.79
N ASN A 450 -6.25 20.91 21.40
CA ASN A 450 -4.93 20.83 20.78
C ASN A 450 -4.68 19.50 20.06
N VAL A 451 -5.61 18.53 20.10
CA VAL A 451 -5.40 17.20 19.52
C VAL A 451 -5.09 17.29 18.02
N HIS A 452 -5.76 18.17 17.27
CA HIS A 452 -5.50 18.39 15.84
C HIS A 452 -4.07 18.88 15.54
N PHE A 453 -3.47 19.68 16.42
CA PHE A 453 -2.13 20.23 16.20
C PHE A 453 -1.02 19.21 16.47
N ILE A 454 -1.27 18.19 17.29
CA ILE A 454 -0.24 17.20 17.66
C ILE A 454 -0.04 16.16 16.55
N SER A 455 -1.08 15.91 15.74
CA SER A 455 -1.03 15.03 14.57
C SER A 455 -0.44 15.69 13.32
N GLU A 456 -0.52 17.03 13.19
CA GLU A 456 -0.07 17.74 11.98
C GLU A 456 1.34 18.36 12.08
N SER A 457 1.89 18.51 13.29
CA SER A 457 3.22 19.12 13.47
C SER A 457 4.39 18.15 13.25
N GLU A 458 4.29 17.29 12.24
CA GLU A 458 5.37 16.41 11.74
C GLU A 458 5.85 16.89 10.37
#